data_AF-A0A3G6IUW9-F1
#
_entry.id   AF-A0A3G6IUW9-F1
#
_cell.length_a   1.000
_cell.length_b   1.000
_cell.length_c   1.000
_cell.angle_alpha   90.00
_cell.angle_beta   90.00
_cell.angle_gamma   90.00
#
_symmetry.space_group_name_H-M   'P 1'
#
loop_
_entity.id
_entity.type
_entity.pdbx_description
1 polymer ?
#
loop_
_entity_poly.entity_id
_entity_poly.type
_entity_poly.pdbx_seq_one_letter_code
_entity_poly.pdbx_strand_id
1 'polypeptide(L)'
;MNRRFLALGFAALMLAACGNSDAEKEAASLSAELSRVRESEAQQSRERELERSSAAERSKSEEAAREEASMSARRDAFQRELDGIVEDQQRRAEPTSAPEPTYVPQQQQEAFPNPPYSAPQGFEWVAMGPYGTGTSTNCVQMQGQWPAGTSECFRMSDGWYFYAIRQASQR
;
A
#
# COMPACT_ATOMS: atom_id res chain seq x y z
N MET A 1 -28.97 18.85 46.02
CA MET A 1 -30.14 19.56 46.55
C MET A 1 -29.77 20.27 47.84
N ASN A 2 -30.10 21.56 47.91
CA ASN A 2 -30.29 22.39 49.12
C ASN A 2 -29.11 23.15 49.76
N ARG A 3 -29.42 24.45 49.95
CA ARG A 3 -29.11 25.33 51.09
C ARG A 3 -27.80 26.14 51.12
N ARG A 4 -27.43 26.78 50.01
CA ARG A 4 -26.54 27.97 50.07
C ARG A 4 -26.96 29.16 49.19
N PHE A 5 -28.17 29.13 48.63
CA PHE A 5 -28.69 30.19 47.75
C PHE A 5 -29.46 31.32 48.45
N LEU A 6 -29.33 31.47 49.78
CA LEU A 6 -30.13 32.42 50.57
C LEU A 6 -29.26 33.10 51.62
N ALA A 7 -28.24 33.84 51.19
CA ALA A 7 -27.51 34.75 52.11
C ALA A 7 -26.71 35.89 51.44
N LEU A 8 -26.73 36.04 50.11
CA LEU A 8 -25.94 37.09 49.44
C LEU A 8 -26.80 37.98 48.54
N GLY A 9 -28.07 38.16 48.92
CA GLY A 9 -28.99 39.10 48.28
C GLY A 9 -29.05 40.49 48.93
N PHE A 10 -28.17 40.82 49.88
CA PHE A 10 -28.29 42.05 50.68
C PHE A 10 -27.00 42.87 50.88
N ALA A 11 -25.96 42.62 50.09
CA ALA A 11 -24.73 43.43 50.11
C ALA A 11 -24.37 44.04 48.75
N ALA A 12 -25.33 44.15 47.82
CA ALA A 12 -25.10 44.67 46.46
C ALA A 12 -25.57 46.12 46.24
N LEU A 13 -26.09 46.80 47.28
CA LEU A 13 -26.79 48.08 47.09
C LEU A 13 -26.28 49.25 47.95
N MET A 14 -25.12 49.11 48.61
CA MET A 14 -24.53 50.20 49.40
C MET A 14 -23.00 50.30 49.29
N LEU A 15 -22.45 50.20 48.08
CA LEU A 15 -21.04 50.58 47.80
C LEU A 15 -20.89 51.36 46.47
N ALA A 16 -21.92 52.11 46.11
CA ALA A 16 -21.89 53.04 44.98
C ALA A 16 -21.75 54.49 45.48
N ALA A 17 -20.75 54.79 46.32
CA ALA A 17 -20.36 56.16 46.67
C ALA A 17 -19.14 56.21 47.61
N CYS A 18 -17.97 55.76 47.14
CA CYS A 18 -16.64 56.27 47.52
C CYS A 18 -15.65 55.66 46.51
N GLY A 19 -14.79 56.49 45.92
CA GLY A 19 -14.03 56.20 44.69
C GLY A 19 -13.39 54.81 44.65
N ASN A 20 -13.86 53.97 43.73
CA ASN A 20 -13.41 52.59 43.59
C ASN A 20 -12.27 52.46 42.55
N SER A 21 -11.40 53.48 42.48
CA SER A 21 -10.27 53.50 41.55
C SER A 21 -9.26 52.39 41.83
N ASP A 22 -9.23 51.86 43.05
CA ASP A 22 -8.31 50.78 43.44
C ASP A 22 -8.87 49.39 43.11
N ALA A 23 -10.17 49.11 43.31
CA ALA A 23 -10.73 47.81 42.94
C ALA A 23 -10.84 47.61 41.42
N GLU A 24 -11.05 48.69 40.65
CA GLU A 24 -10.99 48.62 39.18
C GLU A 24 -9.56 48.34 38.69
N LYS A 25 -8.54 48.88 39.37
CA LYS A 25 -7.13 48.57 39.08
C LYS A 25 -6.77 47.14 39.45
N GLU A 26 -7.25 46.63 40.58
CA GLU A 26 -7.05 45.22 40.97
C GLU A 26 -7.76 44.26 40.01
N ALA A 27 -8.98 44.58 39.56
CA ALA A 27 -9.66 43.80 38.54
C ALA A 27 -8.93 43.83 37.18
N ALA A 28 -8.37 44.99 36.82
CA ALA A 28 -7.56 45.14 35.61
C ALA A 28 -6.23 44.36 35.71
N SER A 29 -5.56 44.34 36.86
CA SER A 29 -4.34 43.56 37.04
C SER A 29 -4.61 42.05 37.03
N LEU A 30 -5.68 41.59 37.70
CA LEU A 30 -6.08 40.19 37.70
C LEU A 30 -6.47 39.69 36.30
N SER A 31 -7.18 40.50 35.52
CA SER A 31 -7.53 40.15 34.13
C SER A 31 -6.31 40.13 33.20
N ALA A 32 -5.33 41.00 33.43
CA ALA A 32 -4.06 40.98 32.71
C ALA A 32 -3.21 39.75 33.07
N GLU A 33 -3.12 39.38 34.34
CA GLU A 33 -2.44 38.15 34.76
C GLU A 33 -3.13 36.90 34.24
N LEU A 34 -4.46 36.82 34.31
CA LEU A 34 -5.22 35.69 33.77
C LEU A 34 -5.01 35.53 32.25
N SER A 35 -4.92 36.65 31.52
CA SER A 35 -4.63 36.63 30.08
C SER A 35 -3.23 36.09 29.80
N ARG A 36 -2.22 36.52 30.57
CA ARG A 36 -0.85 36.01 30.45
C ARG A 36 -0.74 34.52 30.78
N VAL A 37 -1.44 34.06 31.83
CA VAL A 37 -1.48 32.64 32.18
C VAL A 37 -2.10 31.82 31.05
N ARG A 38 -3.25 32.25 30.51
CA ARG A 38 -3.90 31.57 29.37
C ARG A 38 -3.01 31.52 28.13
N GLU A 39 -2.33 32.62 27.81
CA GLU A 39 -1.37 32.65 26.69
C GLU A 39 -0.19 31.69 26.94
N SER A 40 0.33 31.64 28.16
CA SER A 40 1.42 30.73 28.53
C SER A 40 1.00 29.25 28.46
N GLU A 41 -0.23 28.91 28.89
CA GLU A 41 -0.78 27.57 28.77
C GLU A 41 -1.04 27.18 27.30
N ALA A 42 -1.51 28.13 26.49
CA ALA A 42 -1.70 27.93 25.06
C ALA A 42 -0.35 27.71 24.33
N GLN A 43 0.70 28.41 24.74
CA GLN A 43 2.05 28.18 24.20
C GLN A 43 2.62 26.82 24.65
N GLN A 44 2.50 26.49 25.93
CA GLN A 44 3.00 25.22 26.48
C GLN A 44 2.28 24.01 25.87
N SER A 45 0.97 24.12 25.61
CA SER A 45 0.22 23.04 24.95
C SER A 45 0.68 22.80 23.52
N ARG A 46 0.94 23.87 22.75
CA ARG A 46 1.52 23.77 21.39
C ARG A 46 2.91 23.15 21.40
N GLU A 47 3.76 23.53 22.35
CA GLU A 47 5.11 22.97 22.48
C GLU A 47 5.06 21.47 22.76
N ARG A 48 4.20 21.03 23.68
CA ARG A 48 4.01 19.60 23.97
C ARG A 48 3.46 18.82 22.77
N GLU A 49 2.61 19.44 21.95
CA GLU A 49 2.09 18.83 20.73
C GLU A 49 3.17 18.69 19.65
N LEU A 50 4.04 19.69 19.51
CA LEU A 50 5.22 19.63 18.64
C LEU A 50 6.21 18.57 19.11
N GLU A 51 6.47 18.47 20.42
CA GLU A 51 7.34 17.42 20.96
C GLU A 51 6.74 16.03 20.69
N ARG A 52 5.44 15.83 20.94
CA ARG A 52 4.76 14.55 20.67
C ARG A 52 4.80 14.17 19.20
N SER A 53 4.53 15.12 18.30
CA SER A 53 4.59 14.86 16.85
C SER A 53 6.01 14.54 16.40
N SER A 54 7.02 15.28 16.88
CA SER A 54 8.42 15.00 16.55
C SER A 54 8.90 13.63 17.07
N ALA A 55 8.45 13.23 18.27
CA ALA A 55 8.77 11.92 18.84
C ALA A 55 8.08 10.79 18.07
N ALA A 56 6.83 10.99 17.65
CA ALA A 56 6.10 10.03 16.82
C ALA A 56 6.77 9.84 15.45
N GLU A 57 7.20 10.92 14.80
CA GLU A 57 7.91 10.84 13.51
C GLU A 57 9.28 10.16 13.65
N ARG A 58 10.03 10.43 14.73
CA ARG A 58 11.28 9.70 15.02
C ARG A 58 11.02 8.21 15.22
N SER A 59 9.98 7.84 15.96
CA SER A 59 9.60 6.44 16.17
C SER A 59 9.26 5.75 14.84
N LYS A 60 8.48 6.38 13.97
CA LYS A 60 8.14 5.83 12.65
C LYS A 60 9.37 5.68 11.76
N SER A 61 10.25 6.68 11.77
CA SER A 61 11.50 6.63 10.98
C SER A 61 12.41 5.51 11.45
N GLU A 62 12.51 5.26 12.76
CA GLU A 62 13.32 4.18 13.30
C GLU A 62 12.72 2.80 12.96
N GLU A 63 11.40 2.67 13.02
CA GLU A 63 10.70 1.45 12.63
C GLU A 63 10.89 1.14 11.14
N ALA A 64 10.74 2.15 10.26
CA ALA A 64 10.99 2.01 8.83
C ALA A 64 12.45 1.59 8.53
N ALA A 65 13.43 2.19 9.22
CA ALA A 65 14.84 1.81 9.08
C ALA A 65 15.12 0.37 9.53
N ARG A 66 14.45 -0.09 10.60
CA ARG A 66 14.55 -1.49 11.07
C ARG A 66 13.92 -2.47 10.07
N GLU A 67 12.79 -2.10 9.47
CA GLU A 67 12.15 -2.92 8.44
C GLU A 67 13.02 -3.00 7.18
N GLU A 68 13.58 -1.88 6.73
CA GLU A 68 14.51 -1.85 5.59
C GLU A 68 15.77 -2.69 5.87
N ALA A 69 16.37 -2.56 7.06
CA ALA A 69 17.50 -3.39 7.46
C ALA A 69 17.16 -4.88 7.49
N SER A 70 15.96 -5.25 7.96
CA SER A 70 15.47 -6.63 7.96
C SER A 70 15.31 -7.17 6.54
N MET A 71 14.72 -6.39 5.64
CA MET A 71 14.55 -6.76 4.23
C MET A 71 15.90 -6.91 3.51
N SER A 72 16.85 -6.00 3.76
CA SER A 72 18.21 -6.10 3.23
C SER A 72 18.91 -7.37 3.73
N ALA A 73 18.86 -7.66 5.03
CA ALA A 73 19.47 -8.84 5.61
C ALA A 73 18.89 -10.14 5.01
N ARG A 74 17.58 -10.18 4.75
CA ARG A 74 16.92 -11.32 4.10
C ARG A 74 17.39 -11.49 2.65
N ARG A 75 17.54 -10.39 1.91
CA ARG A 75 18.06 -10.42 0.54
C ARG A 75 19.48 -10.96 0.48
N ASP A 76 20.34 -10.51 1.40
CA ASP A 76 21.73 -10.95 1.47
C ASP A 76 21.86 -12.44 1.86
N ALA A 77 20.97 -12.93 2.72
CA ALA A 77 20.91 -14.35 3.05
C ALA A 77 20.54 -15.20 1.83
N PHE A 78 19.54 -14.77 1.06
CA PHE A 78 19.11 -15.47 -0.16
C PHE A 78 20.20 -15.46 -1.23
N GLN A 79 20.91 -14.36 -1.40
CA GLN A 79 22.02 -14.28 -2.35
C GLN A 79 23.13 -15.28 -2.01
N ARG A 80 23.51 -15.39 -0.72
CA ARG A 80 24.51 -16.37 -0.28
C ARG A 80 24.07 -17.82 -0.51
N GLU A 81 22.78 -18.12 -0.39
CA GLU A 81 22.25 -19.45 -0.67
C GLU A 81 22.39 -19.79 -2.16
N LEU A 82 22.05 -18.85 -3.05
CA LEU A 82 22.22 -19.02 -4.50
C LEU A 82 23.69 -19.21 -4.88
N ASP A 83 24.58 -18.40 -4.33
CA ASP A 83 26.02 -18.50 -4.62
C ASP A 83 26.55 -19.89 -4.20
N GLY A 84 26.09 -20.43 -3.07
CA GLY A 84 26.43 -21.77 -2.61
C GLY A 84 25.95 -22.89 -3.56
N ILE A 85 24.74 -22.77 -4.13
CA ILE A 85 24.20 -23.73 -5.10
C ILE A 85 25.03 -23.73 -6.40
N VAL A 86 25.42 -22.54 -6.87
CA VAL A 86 26.22 -22.40 -8.10
C VAL A 86 27.60 -23.01 -7.92
N GLU A 87 28.24 -22.81 -6.75
CA GLU A 87 29.56 -23.36 -6.47
C GLU A 87 29.54 -24.89 -6.32
N ASP A 88 28.48 -25.47 -5.74
CA ASP A 88 28.31 -26.92 -5.64
C ASP A 88 28.10 -27.57 -7.03
N GLN A 89 27.32 -26.94 -7.92
CA GLN A 89 27.18 -27.42 -9.30
C GLN A 89 28.50 -27.42 -10.07
N GLN A 90 29.36 -26.41 -9.88
CA GLN A 90 30.65 -26.35 -10.56
C GLN A 90 31.65 -27.39 -10.05
N ARG A 91 31.57 -27.79 -8.78
CA ARG A 91 32.44 -28.84 -8.20
C ARG A 91 31.97 -30.26 -8.51
N ARG A 92 30.72 -30.43 -8.97
CA ARG A 92 30.20 -31.73 -9.40
C ARG A 92 30.76 -32.08 -10.77
N ALA A 93 31.78 -32.94 -10.79
CA ALA A 93 32.27 -33.54 -12.04
C ALA A 93 31.12 -34.17 -12.83
N GLU A 94 31.09 -33.90 -14.15
CA GLU A 94 30.16 -34.48 -15.10
C GLU A 94 30.02 -36.00 -14.90
N PRO A 95 28.80 -36.55 -14.83
CA PRO A 95 28.63 -37.98 -14.99
C PRO A 95 29.02 -38.38 -16.42
N THR A 96 30.06 -39.21 -16.51
CA THR A 96 30.53 -39.90 -17.72
C THR A 96 29.38 -40.36 -18.62
N SER A 97 29.34 -39.79 -19.83
CA SER A 97 28.90 -40.37 -21.09
C SER A 97 27.63 -41.27 -21.05
N ALA A 98 26.46 -40.64 -21.04
CA ALA A 98 25.28 -41.26 -21.66
C ALA A 98 25.40 -41.13 -23.20
N PRO A 99 24.95 -42.12 -23.99
CA PRO A 99 25.06 -42.09 -25.45
C PRO A 99 24.39 -40.82 -26.01
N GLU A 100 25.10 -40.12 -26.90
CA GLU A 100 24.62 -38.91 -27.58
C GLU A 100 23.23 -39.15 -28.18
N PRO A 101 22.19 -38.43 -27.74
CA PRO A 101 20.97 -38.36 -28.54
C PRO A 101 21.32 -37.58 -29.81
N THR A 102 21.20 -38.24 -30.96
CA THR A 102 21.20 -37.59 -32.27
C THR A 102 20.20 -36.44 -32.25
N TYR A 103 20.70 -35.21 -32.06
CA TYR A 103 19.89 -34.01 -32.09
C TYR A 103 19.54 -33.73 -33.54
N VAL A 104 18.44 -34.32 -34.00
CA VAL A 104 17.72 -33.80 -35.15
C VAL A 104 17.13 -32.48 -34.66
N PRO A 105 17.46 -31.31 -35.23
CA PRO A 105 16.76 -30.08 -34.90
C PRO A 105 15.31 -30.27 -35.34
N GLN A 106 14.44 -30.70 -34.41
CA GLN A 106 13.01 -30.52 -34.58
C GLN A 106 12.82 -29.01 -34.63
N GLN A 107 12.51 -28.49 -35.81
CA GLN A 107 11.77 -27.25 -35.92
C GLN A 107 10.48 -27.47 -35.13
N GLN A 108 10.49 -27.13 -33.84
CA GLN A 108 9.29 -27.04 -33.03
C GLN A 108 8.49 -25.90 -33.63
N GLN A 109 7.60 -26.23 -34.55
CA GLN A 109 6.54 -25.33 -34.98
C GLN A 109 5.79 -24.94 -33.72
N GLU A 110 5.83 -23.65 -33.41
CA GLU A 110 5.21 -23.10 -32.23
C GLU A 110 3.70 -23.28 -32.36
N ALA A 111 3.17 -24.28 -31.66
CA ALA A 111 1.76 -24.61 -31.67
C ALA A 111 1.04 -23.79 -30.61
N PHE A 112 -0.14 -23.29 -30.96
CA PHE A 112 -1.03 -22.65 -29.99
C PHE A 112 -1.36 -23.63 -28.86
N PRO A 113 -1.37 -23.19 -27.59
CA PRO A 113 -1.77 -24.03 -26.47
C PRO A 113 -3.23 -24.46 -26.59
N ASN A 114 -3.61 -25.57 -25.97
CA ASN A 114 -5.02 -25.99 -25.97
C ASN A 114 -5.89 -25.01 -25.16
N PRO A 115 -7.17 -24.82 -25.53
CA PRO A 115 -8.11 -24.03 -24.74
C PRO A 115 -8.33 -24.66 -23.34
N PRO A 116 -8.76 -23.87 -22.34
CA PRO A 116 -8.79 -24.29 -20.94
C PRO A 116 -9.79 -25.42 -20.64
N TYR A 117 -10.85 -25.54 -21.45
CA TYR A 117 -11.86 -26.60 -21.37
C TYR A 117 -12.60 -26.73 -22.71
N SER A 118 -13.36 -27.81 -22.89
CA SER A 118 -14.17 -28.00 -24.11
C SER A 118 -15.26 -26.95 -24.22
N ALA A 119 -15.42 -26.33 -25.40
CA ALA A 119 -16.46 -25.33 -25.62
C ALA A 119 -17.86 -25.93 -25.41
N PRO A 120 -18.81 -25.19 -24.82
CA PRO A 120 -20.21 -25.60 -24.71
C PRO A 120 -20.84 -25.88 -26.08
N GLN A 121 -21.93 -26.67 -26.13
CA GLN A 121 -22.63 -26.94 -27.39
C GLN A 121 -23.10 -25.65 -28.07
N GLY A 122 -22.81 -25.55 -29.38
CA GLY A 122 -23.13 -24.35 -30.18
C GLY A 122 -22.12 -23.21 -30.03
N PHE A 123 -21.02 -23.43 -29.31
CA PHE A 123 -19.94 -22.46 -29.13
C PHE A 123 -18.58 -23.05 -29.52
N GLU A 124 -17.65 -22.17 -29.87
CA GLU A 124 -16.27 -22.52 -30.18
C GLU A 124 -15.29 -21.56 -29.50
N TRP A 125 -14.09 -22.06 -29.22
CA TRP A 125 -12.97 -21.24 -28.81
C TRP A 125 -12.25 -20.67 -30.03
N VAL A 126 -12.05 -19.36 -30.05
CA VAL A 126 -11.22 -18.68 -31.04
C VAL A 126 -10.05 -18.00 -30.36
N ALA A 127 -8.85 -18.12 -30.92
CA ALA A 127 -7.70 -17.36 -30.46
C ALA A 127 -7.83 -15.91 -30.93
N MET A 128 -7.75 -14.97 -30.00
CA MET A 128 -7.84 -13.53 -30.23
C MET A 128 -6.45 -12.92 -30.03
N GLY A 129 -5.94 -12.18 -31.02
CA GLY A 129 -4.61 -11.57 -30.99
C GLY A 129 -3.95 -11.51 -32.38
N PRO A 130 -2.66 -11.14 -32.47
CA PRO A 130 -1.75 -10.82 -31.37
C PRO A 130 -1.97 -9.41 -30.80
N TYR A 131 -1.88 -9.25 -29.48
CA TYR A 131 -2.02 -7.98 -28.76
C TYR A 131 -0.67 -7.37 -28.34
N GLY A 132 0.28 -7.36 -29.27
CA GLY A 132 1.65 -6.85 -29.07
C GLY A 132 2.63 -7.90 -28.52
N THR A 133 3.92 -7.56 -28.52
CA THR A 133 5.04 -8.50 -28.27
C THR A 133 5.77 -8.28 -26.94
N GLY A 134 5.51 -7.17 -26.24
CA GLY A 134 6.28 -6.74 -25.05
C GLY A 134 5.68 -7.20 -23.72
N THR A 135 4.45 -6.80 -23.41
CA THR A 135 3.78 -7.10 -22.14
C THR A 135 2.36 -7.61 -22.37
N SER A 136 1.82 -8.37 -21.41
CA SER A 136 0.46 -8.91 -21.48
C SER A 136 -0.64 -7.86 -21.25
N THR A 137 -0.29 -6.60 -20.97
CA THR A 137 -1.21 -5.54 -20.56
C THR A 137 -2.35 -5.33 -21.56
N ASN A 138 -2.03 -5.26 -22.85
CA ASN A 138 -3.05 -5.09 -23.90
C ASN A 138 -3.93 -6.34 -24.05
N CYS A 139 -3.36 -7.53 -23.88
CA CYS A 139 -4.13 -8.77 -23.91
C CYS A 139 -5.16 -8.81 -22.78
N VAL A 140 -4.75 -8.50 -21.54
CA VAL A 140 -5.64 -8.47 -20.37
C VAL A 140 -6.75 -7.42 -20.54
N GLN A 141 -6.42 -6.25 -21.08
CA GLN A 141 -7.41 -5.21 -21.35
C GLN A 141 -8.47 -5.67 -22.36
N MET A 142 -8.06 -6.29 -23.47
CA MET A 142 -8.97 -6.78 -24.51
C MET A 142 -9.79 -7.98 -24.03
N GLN A 143 -9.16 -8.89 -23.28
CA GLN A 143 -9.80 -10.02 -22.61
C GLN A 143 -10.93 -9.54 -21.69
N GLY A 144 -10.70 -8.50 -20.89
CA GLY A 144 -11.70 -7.92 -19.98
C GLY A 144 -12.88 -7.22 -20.67
N GLN A 145 -12.78 -6.93 -21.97
CA GLN A 145 -13.87 -6.33 -22.76
C GLN A 145 -14.70 -7.38 -23.51
N TRP A 146 -14.28 -8.65 -23.51
CA TRP A 146 -15.01 -9.69 -24.24
C TRP A 146 -16.30 -10.08 -23.51
N PRO A 147 -17.45 -10.17 -24.20
CA PRO A 147 -18.75 -10.36 -23.55
C PRO A 147 -19.05 -11.80 -23.09
N ALA A 148 -18.13 -12.75 -23.32
CA ALA A 148 -18.32 -14.17 -23.05
C ALA A 148 -17.09 -14.78 -22.35
N GLY A 149 -17.08 -16.11 -22.15
CA GLY A 149 -15.95 -16.79 -21.51
C GLY A 149 -14.62 -16.58 -22.24
N THR A 150 -13.54 -16.39 -21.48
CA THR A 150 -12.18 -16.21 -21.98
C THR A 150 -11.19 -17.14 -21.27
N SER A 151 -10.05 -17.45 -21.89
CA SER A 151 -8.90 -18.06 -21.22
C SER A 151 -7.96 -16.98 -20.70
N GLU A 152 -7.00 -17.37 -19.85
CA GLU A 152 -5.84 -16.53 -19.54
C GLU A 152 -5.04 -16.17 -20.79
N CYS A 153 -4.33 -15.03 -20.73
CA CYS A 153 -3.44 -14.57 -21.79
C CYS A 153 -2.19 -15.45 -21.87
N PHE A 154 -1.88 -15.95 -23.06
CA PHE A 154 -0.68 -16.74 -23.35
C PHE A 154 0.18 -16.06 -24.40
N ARG A 155 1.49 -16.33 -24.36
CA ARG A 155 2.47 -15.73 -25.25
C ARG A 155 2.86 -16.69 -26.37
N MET A 156 2.82 -16.18 -27.59
CA MET A 156 3.41 -16.77 -28.79
C MET A 156 4.60 -15.91 -29.27
N SER A 157 5.37 -16.38 -30.25
CA SER A 157 6.51 -15.68 -30.83
C SER A 157 6.13 -14.34 -31.47
N ASP A 158 4.92 -14.24 -31.99
CA ASP A 158 4.38 -13.07 -32.68
C ASP A 158 3.53 -12.16 -31.77
N GLY A 159 3.19 -12.60 -30.55
CA GLY A 159 2.60 -11.73 -29.53
C GLY A 159 1.73 -12.44 -28.49
N TRP A 160 0.96 -11.65 -27.76
CA TRP A 160 0.04 -12.14 -26.72
C TRP A 160 -1.34 -12.44 -27.29
N TYR A 161 -1.89 -13.57 -26.88
CA TYR A 161 -3.20 -14.07 -27.31
C TYR A 161 -4.04 -14.48 -26.11
N PHE A 162 -5.35 -14.54 -26.28
CA PHE A 162 -6.26 -15.24 -25.37
C PHE A 162 -7.32 -16.00 -26.18
N TYR A 163 -7.86 -17.08 -25.63
CA TYR A 163 -9.02 -17.74 -26.22
C TYR A 163 -10.31 -17.05 -25.78
N ALA A 164 -11.23 -16.88 -26.71
CA ALA A 164 -12.54 -16.29 -26.46
C ALA A 164 -13.64 -17.22 -26.97
N ILE A 165 -14.72 -17.38 -26.21
CA ILE A 165 -15.89 -18.15 -26.64
C ILE A 165 -16.72 -17.29 -27.59
N ARG A 166 -17.09 -17.85 -28.74
CA ARG A 166 -18.09 -17.29 -29.65
C ARG A 166 -19.08 -18.35 -30.11
N GLN A 167 -20.22 -17.94 -30.65
CA GLN A 167 -21.15 -18.87 -31.29
C GLN A 167 -20.47 -19.57 -32.47
N ALA A 168 -20.54 -20.89 -32.49
CA ALA A 168 -20.05 -21.68 -33.61
C ALA A 168 -20.90 -21.34 -34.84
N SER A 169 -20.25 -20.93 -35.93
CA SER A 169 -20.96 -20.74 -37.19
C SER A 169 -21.37 -22.12 -37.69
N GLN A 170 -22.67 -22.42 -37.71
CA GLN A 170 -23.18 -23.65 -38.33
C GLN A 170 -22.73 -23.63 -39.79
N ARG A 171 -21.86 -24.55 -40.18
CA ARG A 171 -21.51 -24.82 -41.58
C ARG A 171 -22.37 -25.94 -42.11
#